data_AF-A0A261ALM7-F1
#
_entry.id   AF-A0A261ALM7-F1
#
_cell.length_a   1.000
_cell.length_b   1.000
_cell.length_c   1.000
_cell.angle_alpha   90.00
_cell.angle_beta   90.00
_cell.angle_gamma   90.00
#
_symmetry.space_group_name_H-M   'P 1'
#
loop_
_entity.id
_entity.type
_entity.pdbx_description
1 polymer ?
#
loop_
_entity_poly.entity_id
_entity_poly.type
_entity_poly.pdbx_seq_one_letter_code
_entity_poly.pdbx_strand_id
1 'polypeptide(L)'
;MCSSEEISKYANNLENGMNIYRSLKRLFCIEIPFELYKNHGVKHLALKYSKDSEYSEIAINLINKIQKMENDSVVFRKPYVIPHAGYLTRRRPAALPNPNSKPKIPKVSSLKPVELPIETVIPVKKTSDLVEVLKLKNLEESDYDRVRPTLVTLSAKQLKSFMDRNPGIEKIGDGLFRRHCQIDCPENIPKKLLTETWRTLHDVHINCNLYIEAKKLEGKLRDEDEKFEKFKKSFS
;
A
#
# COMPACT_ATOMS: atom_id res chain seq x y z
N MET A 1 30.57 3.06 -20.08
CA MET A 1 29.13 3.38 -19.92
C MET A 1 28.34 2.37 -20.71
N CYS A 2 27.51 1.56 -20.06
CA CYS A 2 26.68 0.56 -20.72
C CYS A 2 25.52 1.27 -21.44
N SER A 3 25.36 1.06 -22.75
CA SER A 3 24.34 1.74 -23.56
C SER A 3 22.99 1.05 -23.42
N SER A 4 21.89 1.81 -23.49
CA SER A 4 20.52 1.28 -23.53
C SER A 4 20.33 0.18 -24.59
N GLU A 5 21.14 0.24 -25.67
CA GLU A 5 21.17 -0.74 -26.76
C GLU A 5 21.63 -2.13 -26.30
N GLU A 6 22.60 -2.22 -25.38
CA GLU A 6 23.07 -3.50 -24.86
C GLU A 6 21.98 -4.20 -24.05
N ILE A 7 21.22 -3.45 -23.25
CA ILE A 7 20.11 -3.97 -22.46
C ILE A 7 18.98 -4.45 -23.38
N SER A 8 18.63 -3.64 -24.37
CA SER A 8 17.63 -3.97 -25.38
C SER A 8 17.99 -5.28 -26.09
N LYS A 9 19.26 -5.47 -26.48
CA LYS A 9 19.74 -6.70 -27.10
C LYS A 9 19.52 -7.93 -26.21
N TYR A 10 19.90 -7.86 -24.92
CA TYR A 10 19.73 -9.00 -24.01
C TYR A 10 18.27 -9.22 -23.62
N ALA A 11 17.45 -8.17 -23.49
CA ALA A 11 16.02 -8.28 -23.26
C ALA A 11 15.32 -8.97 -24.45
N ASN A 12 15.63 -8.57 -25.68
CA ASN A 12 15.11 -9.19 -26.91
C ASN A 12 15.51 -10.67 -27.01
N ASN A 13 16.74 -11.01 -26.62
CA ASN A 13 17.17 -12.40 -26.56
C ASN A 13 16.33 -13.22 -25.57
N LEU A 14 16.05 -12.68 -24.38
CA LEU A 14 15.19 -13.34 -23.39
C LEU A 14 13.74 -13.45 -23.85
N GLU A 15 13.21 -12.44 -24.53
CA GLU A 15 11.86 -12.47 -25.08
C GLU A 15 11.69 -13.59 -26.12
N ASN A 16 12.66 -13.71 -27.02
CA ASN A 16 12.69 -14.71 -28.10
C ASN A 16 13.22 -16.10 -27.65
N GLY A 17 13.62 -16.26 -26.39
CA GLY A 17 14.15 -17.54 -25.88
C GLY A 17 15.52 -17.93 -26.42
N MET A 18 16.32 -16.96 -26.89
CA MET A 18 17.66 -17.20 -27.42
C MET A 18 18.74 -16.86 -26.39
N ASN A 19 19.81 -17.66 -26.31
CA ASN A 19 20.99 -17.39 -25.47
C ASN A 19 20.61 -17.01 -24.02
N ILE A 20 19.63 -17.71 -23.42
CA ILE A 20 18.95 -17.32 -22.18
C ILE A 20 19.95 -17.15 -21.04
N TYR A 21 20.74 -18.18 -20.72
CA TYR A 21 21.75 -18.13 -19.67
C TYR A 21 22.75 -16.98 -19.85
N ARG A 22 23.27 -16.80 -21.08
CA ARG A 22 24.22 -15.73 -21.40
C ARG A 22 23.60 -14.35 -21.22
N SER A 23 22.34 -14.18 -21.60
CA SER A 23 21.61 -12.93 -21.50
C SER A 23 21.28 -12.59 -20.04
N LEU A 24 20.82 -13.56 -19.24
CA LEU A 24 20.61 -13.40 -17.80
C LEU A 24 21.93 -13.05 -17.07
N LYS A 25 23.02 -13.76 -17.38
CA LYS A 25 24.34 -13.50 -16.80
C LYS A 25 24.85 -12.10 -17.13
N ARG A 26 24.70 -11.66 -18.38
CA ARG A 26 25.11 -10.31 -18.79
C ARG A 26 24.27 -9.25 -18.09
N LEU A 27 22.96 -9.41 -18.06
CA LEU A 27 22.06 -8.48 -17.35
C LEU A 27 22.35 -8.44 -15.84
N PHE A 28 22.78 -9.55 -15.24
CA PHE A 28 23.19 -9.58 -13.83
C PHE A 28 24.53 -8.86 -13.58
N CYS A 29 25.53 -9.05 -14.44
CA CYS A 29 26.86 -8.46 -14.27
C CYS A 29 26.92 -6.97 -14.64
N ILE A 30 26.00 -6.48 -15.48
CA ILE A 30 25.98 -5.08 -15.89
C ILE A 30 25.54 -4.19 -14.71
N GLU A 31 26.29 -3.11 -14.47
CA GLU A 31 25.91 -2.05 -13.52
C GLU A 31 25.21 -0.93 -14.28
N ILE A 32 23.88 -0.87 -14.14
CA ILE A 32 23.01 0.12 -14.80
C ILE A 32 21.96 0.66 -13.82
N PRO A 33 21.43 1.87 -14.07
CA PRO A 33 20.32 2.42 -13.29
C PRO A 33 19.08 1.52 -13.30
N PHE A 34 18.34 1.55 -12.20
CA PHE A 34 17.09 0.79 -12.04
C PHE A 34 16.06 1.11 -13.14
N GLU A 35 16.01 2.37 -13.57
CA GLU A 35 15.12 2.88 -14.61
C GLU A 35 15.29 2.10 -15.92
N LEU A 36 16.52 1.69 -16.27
CA LEU A 36 16.76 0.93 -17.49
C LEU A 36 16.27 -0.51 -17.37
N TYR A 37 16.44 -1.15 -16.21
CA TYR A 37 15.84 -2.47 -15.96
C TYR A 37 14.31 -2.42 -16.04
N LYS A 38 13.70 -1.34 -15.54
CA LYS A 38 12.26 -1.11 -15.57
C LYS A 38 11.75 -0.86 -16.98
N ASN A 39 12.40 0.02 -17.74
CA ASN A 39 11.99 0.38 -19.10
C ASN A 39 12.01 -0.81 -20.05
N HIS A 40 12.97 -1.72 -19.89
CA HIS A 40 13.11 -2.93 -20.71
C HIS A 40 12.41 -4.17 -20.13
N GLY A 41 11.62 -4.03 -19.07
CA GLY A 41 10.83 -5.15 -18.52
C GLY A 41 11.67 -6.33 -18.02
N VAL A 42 12.94 -6.12 -17.67
CA VAL A 42 13.90 -7.19 -17.40
C VAL A 42 13.48 -8.09 -16.23
N LYS A 43 12.83 -7.51 -15.21
CA LYS A 43 12.30 -8.26 -14.06
C LYS A 43 11.26 -9.31 -14.48
N HIS A 44 10.36 -8.95 -15.40
CA HIS A 44 9.35 -9.87 -15.93
C HIS A 44 9.99 -10.96 -16.80
N LEU A 45 10.96 -10.59 -17.64
CA LEU A 45 11.69 -11.56 -18.46
C LEU A 45 12.47 -12.56 -17.59
N ALA A 46 13.10 -12.10 -16.50
CA ALA A 46 13.77 -12.99 -15.56
C ALA A 46 12.79 -13.92 -14.82
N LEU A 47 11.60 -13.43 -14.43
CA LEU A 47 10.54 -14.25 -13.81
C LEU A 47 10.05 -15.38 -14.72
N LYS A 48 10.04 -15.17 -16.04
CA LYS A 48 9.69 -16.23 -17.01
C LYS A 48 10.61 -17.44 -16.89
N TYR A 49 11.91 -17.21 -16.67
CA TYR A 49 12.93 -18.26 -16.60
C TYR A 49 13.28 -18.68 -15.16
N SER A 50 12.67 -18.08 -14.13
CA SER A 50 12.94 -18.44 -12.74
C SER A 50 12.36 -19.81 -12.34
N LYS A 51 11.39 -20.31 -13.12
CA LYS A 51 10.78 -21.63 -12.92
C LYS A 51 11.48 -22.74 -13.70
N ASP A 52 12.40 -22.38 -14.58
CA ASP A 52 13.17 -23.32 -15.39
C ASP A 52 14.38 -23.82 -14.59
N SER A 53 14.53 -25.13 -14.40
CA SER A 53 15.60 -25.69 -13.57
C SER A 53 17.00 -25.28 -14.05
N GLU A 54 17.18 -25.08 -15.37
CA GLU A 54 18.48 -24.72 -15.96
C GLU A 54 18.89 -23.26 -15.69
N TYR A 55 17.92 -22.36 -15.54
CA TYR A 55 18.14 -20.91 -15.45
C TYR A 55 17.67 -20.29 -14.13
N SER A 56 17.02 -21.07 -13.27
CA SER A 56 16.39 -20.65 -12.03
C SER A 56 17.32 -19.83 -11.14
N GLU A 57 18.51 -20.34 -10.86
CA GLU A 57 19.47 -19.69 -9.96
C GLU A 57 19.85 -18.28 -10.43
N ILE A 58 20.25 -18.15 -11.70
CA ILE A 58 20.70 -16.87 -12.24
C ILE A 58 19.54 -15.89 -12.46
N ALA A 59 18.35 -16.40 -12.80
CA ALA A 59 17.13 -15.62 -12.90
C ALA A 59 16.71 -15.05 -11.52
N ILE A 60 16.72 -15.88 -10.47
CA ILE A 60 16.40 -15.48 -9.10
C ILE A 60 17.40 -14.43 -8.60
N ASN A 61 18.70 -14.63 -8.86
CA ASN A 61 19.74 -13.66 -8.50
C ASN A 61 19.54 -12.30 -9.19
N LEU A 62 19.18 -12.30 -10.47
CA LEU A 62 18.84 -11.07 -11.20
C LEU A 62 17.58 -10.39 -10.64
N ILE A 63 16.53 -11.15 -10.32
CA ILE A 63 15.31 -10.62 -9.69
C ILE A 63 15.64 -9.97 -8.35
N ASN A 64 16.42 -10.64 -7.50
CA ASN A 64 16.82 -10.12 -6.20
C ASN A 64 17.65 -8.84 -6.32
N LYS A 65 18.57 -8.77 -7.29
CA LYS A 65 19.33 -7.56 -7.59
C LYS A 65 18.41 -6.40 -7.95
N ILE A 66 17.48 -6.62 -8.88
CA ILE A 66 16.52 -5.58 -9.31
C ILE A 66 15.62 -5.16 -8.14
N GLN A 67 15.16 -6.11 -7.31
CA GLN A 67 14.33 -5.83 -6.14
C GLN A 67 15.06 -4.99 -5.09
N LYS A 68 16.35 -5.25 -4.86
CA LYS A 68 17.17 -4.43 -3.96
C LYS A 68 17.28 -3.00 -4.46
N MET A 69 17.54 -2.81 -5.75
CA MET A 69 17.60 -1.48 -6.37
C MET A 69 16.26 -0.75 -6.34
N GLU A 70 15.15 -1.48 -6.52
CA GLU A 70 13.79 -0.94 -6.38
C GLU A 70 13.57 -0.38 -4.97
N ASN A 71 13.95 -1.15 -3.94
CA ASN A 71 13.83 -0.72 -2.54
C ASN A 71 14.73 0.49 -2.24
N ASP A 72 15.99 0.47 -2.69
CA ASP A 72 16.95 1.56 -2.46
C ASP A 72 16.51 2.86 -3.16
N SER A 73 15.87 2.76 -4.34
CA SER A 73 15.29 3.90 -5.04
C SER A 73 14.09 4.54 -4.31
N VAL A 74 13.35 3.74 -3.53
CA VAL A 74 12.19 4.20 -2.76
C VAL A 74 12.61 4.90 -1.46
N VAL A 75 13.78 4.57 -0.89
CA VAL A 75 14.32 5.19 0.34
C VAL A 75 14.68 6.67 0.17
N PHE A 76 14.88 7.16 -1.06
CA PHE A 76 15.10 8.59 -1.34
C PHE A 76 13.82 9.44 -1.51
N ARG A 77 12.66 8.95 -1.06
CA ARG A 77 11.52 9.84 -0.85
C ARG A 77 11.72 10.61 0.46
N LYS A 78 12.27 11.82 0.34
CA LYS A 78 12.19 12.89 1.36
C LYS A 78 10.81 12.82 2.04
N PRO A 79 10.70 12.93 3.37
CA PRO A 79 9.40 13.06 4.01
C PRO A 79 8.72 14.26 3.37
N TYR A 80 7.57 14.02 2.73
CA TYR A 80 6.72 15.09 2.21
C TYR A 80 6.31 15.94 3.42
N VAL A 81 6.96 17.09 3.56
CA VAL A 81 6.39 18.22 4.28
C VAL A 81 5.12 18.57 3.52
N ILE A 82 3.98 18.32 4.13
CA ILE A 82 2.68 18.79 3.67
C ILE A 82 2.79 20.32 3.58
N PRO A 83 2.69 20.95 2.40
CA PRO A 83 2.44 22.38 2.37
C PRO A 83 0.98 22.52 2.82
N HIS A 84 0.77 22.89 4.08
CA HIS A 84 -0.51 23.42 4.48
C HIS A 84 -0.78 24.62 3.57
N ALA A 85 -1.73 24.49 2.65
CA ALA A 85 -2.33 25.58 1.93
C ALA A 85 -3.03 26.48 2.97
N GLY A 86 -2.25 27.38 3.55
CA GLY A 86 -2.73 28.45 4.41
C GLY A 86 -3.44 29.47 3.53
N TYR A 87 -4.75 29.53 3.74
CA TYR A 87 -5.64 30.65 3.44
C TYR A 87 -4.91 31.98 3.22
N LEU A 88 -5.19 32.59 2.07
CA LEU A 88 -4.98 34.01 1.83
C LEU A 88 -5.77 34.84 2.86
N THR A 89 -5.16 35.12 4.01
CA THR A 89 -5.57 36.23 4.87
C THR A 89 -4.55 37.36 4.75
N ARG A 90 -4.96 38.37 3.99
CA ARG A 90 -4.35 39.69 3.87
C ARG A 90 -4.13 40.29 5.27
N ARG A 91 -2.87 40.38 5.73
CA ARG A 91 -2.48 41.21 6.89
C ARG A 91 -1.23 42.02 6.54
N ARG A 92 -1.26 43.30 6.93
CA ARG A 92 -0.25 44.35 6.68
C ARG A 92 1.17 43.92 7.11
N PRO A 93 2.24 44.44 6.47
CA PRO A 93 3.61 44.15 6.89
C PRO A 93 3.93 44.85 8.21
N ALA A 94 4.34 44.07 9.22
CA ALA A 94 4.96 44.58 10.45
C ALA A 94 6.49 44.60 10.26
N ALA A 95 7.12 45.64 10.78
CA ALA A 95 8.52 45.99 10.59
C ALA A 95 9.52 44.92 11.11
N LEU A 96 10.68 44.88 10.47
CA LEU A 96 11.85 44.04 10.81
C LEU A 96 12.35 44.28 12.25
N PRO A 97 12.76 43.24 13.00
CA PRO A 97 13.35 43.42 14.33
C PRO A 97 14.83 43.80 14.25
N ASN A 98 15.20 44.73 15.12
CA ASN A 98 16.52 45.36 15.28
C ASN A 98 17.55 44.39 15.90
N PRO A 99 18.83 44.32 15.45
CA PRO A 99 19.79 43.29 15.89
C PRO A 99 20.37 43.42 17.31
N ASN A 100 19.93 44.37 18.14
CA ASN A 100 20.63 44.75 19.38
C ASN A 100 19.95 44.35 20.71
N SER A 101 19.26 43.21 20.79
CA SER A 101 18.72 42.72 22.07
C SER A 101 19.38 41.43 22.55
N LYS A 102 20.16 41.51 23.64
CA LYS A 102 20.78 40.37 24.33
C LYS A 102 19.73 39.40 24.91
N PRO A 103 19.99 38.08 24.95
CA PRO A 103 19.02 37.10 25.45
C PRO A 103 18.96 37.13 26.98
N LYS A 104 17.76 37.29 27.54
CA LYS A 104 17.47 37.00 28.95
C LYS A 104 16.99 35.56 29.07
N ILE A 105 17.77 34.74 29.75
CA ILE A 105 17.43 33.37 30.14
C ILE A 105 16.31 33.44 31.21
N PRO A 106 15.18 32.72 31.07
CA PRO A 106 14.24 32.56 32.17
C PRO A 106 14.71 31.44 33.11
N LYS A 107 14.67 31.74 34.41
CA LYS A 107 14.95 30.83 35.52
C LYS A 107 14.03 29.62 35.52
N VAL A 108 14.63 28.46 35.75
CA VAL A 108 13.94 27.21 36.09
C VAL A 108 13.43 27.29 37.52
N SER A 109 12.12 27.13 37.72
CA SER A 109 11.54 26.79 39.01
C SER A 109 10.46 25.73 38.82
N SER A 110 10.82 24.53 39.27
CA SER A 110 10.04 23.41 39.82
C SER A 110 8.52 23.48 39.73
N LEU A 111 7.87 22.42 39.20
CA LEU A 111 6.60 21.84 39.68
C LEU A 111 6.23 20.54 38.91
N LYS A 112 6.33 19.41 39.62
CA LYS A 112 5.67 18.08 39.50
C LYS A 112 5.62 17.28 38.16
N PRO A 113 5.80 15.95 38.20
CA PRO A 113 5.62 15.09 37.03
C PRO A 113 4.13 14.96 36.72
N VAL A 114 3.71 15.46 35.56
CA VAL A 114 2.37 15.24 35.02
C VAL A 114 2.43 14.03 34.11
N GLU A 115 1.74 12.98 34.54
CA GLU A 115 1.49 11.76 33.78
C GLU A 115 0.84 12.11 32.43
N LEU A 116 1.29 11.42 31.38
CA LEU A 116 0.73 11.48 30.04
C LEU A 116 -0.77 11.11 30.05
N PRO A 117 -1.64 11.85 29.35
CA PRO A 117 -2.82 11.28 28.74
C PRO A 117 -2.63 11.24 27.23
N ILE A 118 -2.44 10.03 26.71
CA ILE A 118 -2.73 9.71 25.32
C ILE A 118 -4.26 9.77 25.19
N GLU A 119 -4.79 10.96 24.90
CA GLU A 119 -6.13 11.11 24.36
C GLU A 119 -6.02 11.87 23.05
N THR A 120 -5.78 11.13 21.97
CA THR A 120 -6.24 11.56 20.65
C THR A 120 -7.76 11.58 20.70
N VAL A 121 -8.32 12.73 21.10
CA VAL A 121 -9.73 13.05 20.97
C VAL A 121 -10.06 13.06 19.48
N ILE A 122 -10.60 11.95 19.00
CA ILE A 122 -11.34 11.90 17.73
C ILE A 122 -12.64 12.66 17.99
N PRO A 123 -12.96 13.74 17.25
CA PRO A 123 -14.23 14.43 17.46
C PRO A 123 -15.36 13.47 17.09
N VAL A 124 -16.17 13.12 18.08
CA VAL A 124 -17.41 12.36 17.92
C VAL A 124 -18.36 13.21 17.07
N LYS A 125 -18.35 12.97 15.75
CA LYS A 125 -19.39 13.48 14.87
C LYS A 125 -20.72 12.87 15.27
N LYS A 126 -21.77 13.70 15.28
CA LYS A 126 -23.14 13.30 15.63
C LYS A 126 -23.56 12.12 14.77
N THR A 127 -24.10 11.09 15.41
CA THR A 127 -24.60 9.87 14.75
C THR A 127 -25.70 10.14 13.71
N SER A 128 -26.38 11.30 13.79
CA SER A 128 -27.32 11.80 12.78
C SER A 128 -26.68 11.92 11.40
N ASP A 129 -25.50 12.54 11.34
CA ASP A 129 -24.83 12.91 10.09
C ASP A 129 -24.32 11.65 9.36
N LEU A 130 -23.96 10.61 10.13
CA LEU A 130 -23.58 9.30 9.60
C LEU A 130 -24.76 8.60 8.90
N VAL A 131 -25.94 8.63 9.52
CA VAL A 131 -27.15 7.99 8.98
C VAL A 131 -27.62 8.70 7.72
N GLU A 132 -27.51 10.03 7.66
CA GLU A 132 -27.84 10.82 6.48
C GLU A 132 -26.90 10.51 5.32
N VAL A 133 -25.58 10.50 5.55
CA VAL A 133 -24.58 10.19 4.51
C VAL A 133 -24.76 8.77 3.94
N LEU A 134 -25.05 7.77 4.78
CA LEU A 134 -25.26 6.39 4.32
C LEU A 134 -26.52 6.19 3.47
N LYS A 135 -27.48 7.12 3.52
CA LYS A 135 -28.72 7.07 2.72
C LYS A 135 -28.58 7.76 1.36
N LEU A 136 -27.52 8.54 1.13
CA LEU A 136 -27.28 9.23 -0.13
C LEU A 136 -27.11 8.25 -1.30
N LYS A 137 -27.67 8.62 -2.45
CA LYS A 137 -27.60 7.89 -3.72
C LYS A 137 -27.32 8.88 -4.84
N ASN A 138 -26.62 8.43 -5.88
CA ASN A 138 -26.28 9.23 -7.05
C ASN A 138 -25.61 10.58 -6.70
N LEU A 139 -24.74 10.59 -5.69
CA LEU A 139 -24.00 11.78 -5.28
C LEU A 139 -23.11 12.27 -6.43
N GLU A 140 -23.16 13.57 -6.72
CA GLU A 140 -22.26 14.21 -7.66
C GLU A 140 -20.84 14.34 -7.09
N GLU A 141 -19.84 14.30 -7.97
CA GLU A 141 -18.44 14.51 -7.60
C GLU A 141 -18.20 15.87 -6.93
N SER A 142 -18.98 16.90 -7.30
CA SER A 142 -18.95 18.25 -6.72
C SER A 142 -19.27 18.26 -5.21
N ASP A 143 -20.13 17.35 -4.75
CA ASP A 143 -20.54 17.24 -3.35
C ASP A 143 -19.67 16.28 -2.53
N TYR A 144 -18.72 15.60 -3.17
CA TYR A 144 -17.85 14.63 -2.50
C TYR A 144 -17.08 15.22 -1.32
N ASP A 145 -16.51 16.42 -1.48
CA ASP A 145 -15.73 17.06 -0.43
C ASP A 145 -16.54 17.38 0.83
N ARG A 146 -17.86 17.56 0.70
CA ARG A 146 -18.77 17.79 1.83
C ARG A 146 -18.95 16.52 2.66
N VAL A 147 -19.09 15.38 2.00
CA VAL A 147 -19.34 14.09 2.68
C VAL A 147 -18.05 13.35 3.06
N ARG A 148 -16.93 13.64 2.40
CA ARG A 148 -15.63 12.99 2.59
C ARG A 148 -15.20 12.90 4.05
N PRO A 149 -15.30 13.96 4.88
CA PRO A 149 -14.94 13.87 6.29
C PRO A 149 -15.71 12.81 7.09
N THR A 150 -16.91 12.45 6.66
CA THR A 150 -17.73 11.39 7.28
C THR A 150 -17.40 10.04 6.67
N LEU A 151 -17.18 9.97 5.36
CA LEU A 151 -16.75 8.75 4.67
C LEU A 151 -15.43 8.18 5.22
N VAL A 152 -14.47 9.03 5.61
CA VAL A 152 -13.18 8.63 6.20
C VAL A 152 -13.34 7.88 7.54
N THR A 153 -14.45 8.08 8.23
CA THR A 153 -14.75 7.44 9.52
C THR A 153 -15.52 6.13 9.40
N LEU A 154 -15.99 5.80 8.20
CA LEU A 154 -16.79 4.59 7.96
C LEU A 154 -15.94 3.32 8.09
N SER A 155 -16.60 2.22 8.45
CA SER A 155 -16.02 0.89 8.27
C SER A 155 -15.92 0.53 6.78
N ALA A 156 -15.02 -0.40 6.44
CA ALA A 156 -14.86 -0.85 5.06
C ALA A 156 -16.18 -1.36 4.44
N LYS A 157 -17.02 -2.07 5.22
CA LYS A 157 -18.34 -2.54 4.76
C LYS A 157 -19.29 -1.39 4.44
N GLN A 158 -19.37 -0.39 5.33
CA GLN A 158 -20.22 0.78 5.12
C GLN A 158 -19.76 1.61 3.93
N LEU A 159 -18.45 1.78 3.77
CA LEU A 159 -17.86 2.50 2.64
C LEU A 159 -18.12 1.79 1.30
N LYS A 160 -17.99 0.45 1.25
CA LYS A 160 -18.35 -0.36 0.06
C LYS A 160 -19.81 -0.14 -0.31
N SER A 161 -20.72 -0.33 0.65
CA SER A 161 -22.15 -0.13 0.43
C SER A 161 -22.50 1.29 -0.02
N PHE A 162 -21.81 2.30 0.50
CA PHE A 162 -21.97 3.68 0.06
C PHE A 162 -21.52 3.87 -1.39
N MET A 163 -20.35 3.34 -1.78
CA MET A 163 -19.84 3.45 -3.15
C MET A 163 -20.65 2.66 -4.17
N ASP A 164 -21.21 1.51 -3.79
CA ASP A 164 -22.12 0.74 -4.66
C ASP A 164 -23.38 1.53 -5.03
N ARG A 165 -23.83 2.41 -4.14
CA ARG A 165 -24.97 3.32 -4.37
C ARG A 165 -24.57 4.61 -5.08
N ASN A 166 -23.27 4.89 -5.16
CA ASN A 166 -22.69 6.14 -5.67
C ASN A 166 -21.47 5.82 -6.55
N PRO A 167 -21.62 5.13 -7.70
CA PRO A 167 -20.50 4.64 -8.50
C PRO A 167 -19.61 5.76 -9.07
N GLY A 168 -20.15 6.96 -9.28
CA GLY A 168 -19.36 8.13 -9.69
C GLY A 168 -18.29 8.53 -8.66
N ILE A 169 -18.54 8.26 -7.38
CA ILE A 169 -17.63 8.58 -6.27
C ILE A 169 -16.48 7.58 -6.18
N GLU A 170 -16.61 6.38 -6.74
CA GLU A 170 -15.56 5.35 -6.66
C GLU A 170 -14.24 5.83 -7.29
N LYS A 171 -14.31 6.58 -8.39
CA LYS A 171 -13.13 7.09 -9.11
C LYS A 171 -12.28 8.05 -8.28
N ILE A 172 -12.93 8.88 -7.46
CA ILE A 172 -12.29 9.91 -6.62
C ILE A 172 -12.07 9.43 -5.17
N GLY A 173 -12.89 8.47 -4.75
CA GLY A 173 -12.95 7.97 -3.39
C GLY A 173 -12.11 6.73 -3.14
N ASP A 174 -11.52 6.09 -4.17
CA ASP A 174 -10.71 4.87 -4.00
C ASP A 174 -9.62 5.02 -2.92
N GLY A 175 -9.01 6.20 -2.81
CA GLY A 175 -8.01 6.50 -1.78
C GLY A 175 -8.50 6.31 -0.34
N LEU A 176 -9.82 6.29 -0.09
CA LEU A 176 -10.40 6.03 1.23
C LEU A 176 -10.16 4.58 1.70
N PHE A 177 -10.11 3.62 0.78
CA PHE A 177 -9.82 2.22 1.11
C PHE A 177 -8.36 1.98 1.50
N ARG A 178 -7.44 2.90 1.14
CA ARG A 178 -6.02 2.77 1.49
C ARG A 178 -5.80 2.57 2.99
N ARG A 179 -6.54 3.29 3.82
CA ARG A 179 -6.44 3.15 5.29
C ARG A 179 -6.86 1.75 5.74
N HIS A 180 -7.96 1.22 5.19
CA HIS A 180 -8.41 -0.14 5.51
C HIS A 180 -7.39 -1.18 5.07
N CYS A 181 -6.78 -1.03 3.90
CA CYS A 181 -5.68 -1.90 3.49
C CYS A 181 -4.47 -1.80 4.44
N GLN A 182 -4.19 -0.63 5.02
CA GLN A 182 -3.06 -0.45 5.95
C GLN A 182 -3.26 -1.19 7.27
N ILE A 183 -4.51 -1.32 7.68
CA ILE A 183 -4.89 -1.98 8.92
C ILE A 183 -5.04 -3.49 8.67
N ASP A 184 -5.78 -3.86 7.62
CA ASP A 184 -6.20 -5.24 7.39
C ASP A 184 -5.16 -6.06 6.60
N CYS A 185 -4.41 -5.43 5.69
CA CYS A 185 -3.48 -6.13 4.80
C CYS A 185 -2.17 -5.35 4.53
N PRO A 186 -1.41 -4.98 5.58
CA PRO A 186 -0.21 -4.15 5.45
C PRO A 186 0.84 -4.74 4.50
N GLU A 187 0.94 -6.07 4.42
CA GLU A 187 1.89 -6.79 3.57
C GLU A 187 1.58 -6.70 2.06
N ASN A 188 0.32 -6.43 1.71
CA ASN A 188 -0.14 -6.35 0.32
C ASN A 188 -0.02 -4.93 -0.25
N ILE A 189 0.09 -3.91 0.60
CA ILE A 189 0.22 -2.51 0.17
C ILE A 189 1.43 -2.26 -0.72
N PRO A 190 2.64 -2.75 -0.40
CA PRO A 190 3.81 -2.52 -1.24
C PRO A 190 3.71 -3.21 -2.60
N LYS A 191 2.78 -4.16 -2.75
CA LYS A 191 2.60 -5.00 -3.93
C LYS A 191 1.46 -4.52 -4.84
N LYS A 192 0.75 -3.45 -4.46
CA LYS A 192 -0.39 -2.91 -5.23
C LYS A 192 0.05 -2.60 -6.68
N LEU A 193 -0.63 -3.19 -7.66
CA LEU A 193 -0.39 -2.88 -9.06
C LEU A 193 -1.04 -1.55 -9.46
N LEU A 194 -0.48 -0.88 -10.48
CA LEU A 194 -1.04 0.38 -10.99
C LEU A 194 -2.44 0.22 -11.59
N THR A 195 -2.78 -0.99 -12.02
CA THR A 195 -4.07 -1.36 -12.61
C THR A 195 -5.14 -1.67 -11.56
N GLU A 196 -4.77 -1.82 -10.29
CA GLU A 196 -5.69 -2.20 -9.22
C GLU A 196 -6.13 -0.97 -8.42
N THR A 197 -7.38 -1.00 -7.93
CA THR A 197 -7.89 0.00 -6.98
C THR A 197 -7.59 -0.46 -5.56
N TRP A 198 -7.55 0.48 -4.59
CA TRP A 198 -7.41 0.12 -3.18
C TRP A 198 -8.59 -0.74 -2.72
N ARG A 199 -9.80 -0.44 -3.23
CA ARG A 199 -10.98 -1.25 -2.98
C ARG A 199 -10.81 -2.69 -3.44
N THR A 200 -10.37 -2.92 -4.69
CA THR A 200 -10.18 -4.28 -5.22
C THR A 200 -9.12 -5.04 -4.45
N LEU A 201 -8.03 -4.37 -4.05
CA LEU A 201 -6.98 -4.98 -3.23
C LEU A 201 -7.53 -5.42 -1.86
N HIS A 202 -8.37 -4.58 -1.24
CA HIS A 202 -9.04 -4.91 0.02
C HIS A 202 -9.98 -6.11 -0.16
N ASP A 203 -10.80 -6.12 -1.22
CA ASP A 203 -11.74 -7.20 -1.51
C ASP A 203 -11.03 -8.55 -1.71
N VAL A 204 -9.98 -8.57 -2.53
CA VAL A 204 -9.18 -9.77 -2.79
C VAL A 204 -8.58 -10.31 -1.49
N HIS A 205 -8.04 -9.43 -0.64
CA HIS A 205 -7.46 -9.84 0.63
C HIS A 205 -8.49 -10.44 1.58
N ILE A 206 -9.64 -9.77 1.77
CA ILE A 206 -10.70 -10.27 2.64
C ILE A 206 -11.23 -11.61 2.14
N ASN A 207 -11.44 -11.76 0.84
CA ASN A 207 -11.89 -13.02 0.24
C ASN A 207 -10.86 -14.15 0.42
N CYS A 208 -9.57 -13.85 0.29
CA CYS A 208 -8.49 -14.80 0.54
C CYS A 208 -8.50 -15.29 2.00
N ASN A 209 -8.66 -14.38 2.96
CA ASN A 209 -8.72 -14.73 4.38
C ASN A 209 -9.94 -15.62 4.68
N LEU A 210 -11.12 -15.26 4.16
CA LEU A 210 -12.33 -16.06 4.31
C LEU A 210 -12.17 -17.47 3.72
N TYR A 211 -11.50 -17.59 2.57
CA TYR A 211 -11.20 -18.87 1.96
C TYR A 211 -10.27 -19.73 2.84
N ILE A 212 -9.20 -19.13 3.37
CA ILE A 212 -8.25 -19.82 4.26
C ILE A 212 -8.97 -20.29 5.54
N GLU A 213 -9.81 -19.47 6.13
CA GLU A 213 -10.61 -19.83 7.30
C GLU A 213 -11.60 -20.97 7.00
N ALA A 214 -12.30 -20.90 5.87
CA ALA A 214 -13.20 -21.96 5.42
C ALA A 214 -12.45 -23.29 5.25
N LYS A 215 -11.26 -23.26 4.65
CA LYS A 215 -10.42 -24.46 4.47
C LYS A 215 -9.95 -25.05 5.80
N LYS A 216 -9.61 -24.21 6.79
CA LYS A 216 -9.26 -24.69 8.15
C LYS A 216 -10.46 -25.37 8.82
N LEU A 217 -11.65 -24.81 8.66
CA LEU A 217 -12.87 -25.35 9.25
C LEU A 217 -13.28 -26.68 8.59
N GLU A 218 -13.14 -26.78 7.28
CA GLU A 218 -13.31 -28.03 6.52
C GLU A 218 -12.34 -29.14 6.98
N GLY A 219 -11.08 -28.78 7.27
CA GLY A 219 -10.11 -29.70 7.86
C GLY A 219 -10.54 -30.22 9.23
N LYS A 220 -10.98 -29.33 10.12
CA LYS A 220 -11.46 -29.72 11.47
C LYS A 220 -12.66 -30.67 11.40
N LEU A 221 -13.62 -30.41 10.51
CA LEU A 221 -14.79 -31.27 10.32
C LEU A 221 -14.38 -32.67 9.85
N ARG A 222 -13.44 -32.77 8.88
CA ARG A 222 -12.90 -34.07 8.46
C ARG A 222 -12.24 -34.83 9.60
N ASP A 223 -11.44 -34.16 10.42
CA ASP A 223 -10.77 -34.78 11.57
C ASP A 223 -11.78 -35.27 12.62
N GLU A 224 -12.89 -34.56 12.81
CA GLU A 224 -13.99 -34.96 13.69
C GLU A 224 -14.76 -36.16 13.13
N ASP A 225 -15.04 -36.17 11.82
CA ASP A 225 -15.69 -37.30 11.14
C ASP A 225 -14.83 -38.57 11.22
N GLU A 226 -13.51 -38.47 11.00
CA GLU A 226 -12.58 -39.60 11.13
C GLU A 226 -12.51 -40.13 12.57
N LYS A 227 -12.50 -39.23 13.57
CA LYS A 227 -12.54 -39.63 14.98
C LYS A 227 -13.84 -40.33 15.32
N PHE A 228 -14.97 -39.81 14.82
CA PHE A 228 -16.28 -40.40 15.05
C PHE A 228 -16.42 -41.79 14.41
N GLU A 229 -15.89 -41.99 13.20
CA GLU A 229 -15.87 -43.30 12.56
C GLU A 229 -14.93 -44.30 13.24
N LYS A 230 -13.76 -43.86 13.73
CA LYS A 230 -12.89 -44.69 14.57
C LYS A 230 -13.57 -45.08 15.88
N PHE A 231 -14.27 -44.14 16.51
CA PHE A 231 -15.05 -44.39 17.72
C PHE A 231 -16.15 -45.42 17.46
N LYS A 232 -16.97 -45.28 16.41
CA LYS A 232 -17.99 -46.28 16.05
C LYS A 232 -17.41 -47.68 15.89
N LYS A 233 -16.29 -47.80 15.17
CA LYS A 233 -15.60 -49.09 14.95
C LYS A 233 -15.05 -49.71 16.23
N SER A 234 -14.84 -48.94 17.30
CA SER A 234 -14.41 -49.48 18.60
C SER A 234 -15.53 -50.11 19.42
N PHE A 235 -16.79 -49.98 18.99
CA PHE A 235 -17.96 -50.61 19.62
C PHE A 235 -18.68 -51.62 18.71
N SER A 236 -18.11 -51.96 17.54
CA SER A 236 -18.55 -53.07 16.67
C SER A 236 -17.54 -54.20 16.73
#